data_AF-A0A7W9MY54-F1
#
_entry.id   AF-A0A7W9MY54-F1
#
_cell.length_a   1.000
_cell.length_b   1.000
_cell.length_c   1.000
_cell.angle_alpha   90.00
_cell.angle_beta   90.00
_cell.angle_gamma   90.00
#
_symmetry.space_group_name_H-M   'P 1'
#
loop_
_entity.id
_entity.type
_entity.pdbx_description
1 polymer ?
#
loop_
_entity_poly.entity_id
_entity_poly.type
_entity_poly.pdbx_seq_one_letter_code
_entity_poly.pdbx_strand_id
1 'polypeptide(L)' 'MPVVTPTRPESVHVRIGGRWIAGEALSRRTAATGAPEILISHHGHLVWVNQDQIRTP' A
#
# COMPACT_ATOMS: atom_id res chain seq x y z
N MET A 1 -1.88 -26.58 4.17
CA MET A 1 -2.01 -25.26 4.83
C MET A 1 -1.47 -24.23 3.86
N PRO A 2 -2.20 -23.18 3.46
CA PRO A 2 -1.63 -22.15 2.59
C PRO A 2 -0.57 -21.37 3.37
N VAL A 3 0.67 -21.38 2.88
CA VAL A 3 1.72 -20.47 3.37
C VAL A 3 1.35 -19.07 2.90
N VAL A 4 0.95 -18.22 3.84
CA VAL A 4 0.92 -16.78 3.62
C VAL A 4 2.36 -16.32 3.69
N THR A 5 3.00 -16.13 2.54
CA THR A 5 4.30 -15.48 2.48
C THR A 5 4.12 -14.06 3.00
N PRO A 6 4.79 -13.66 4.09
CA PRO A 6 4.75 -12.27 4.52
C PRO A 6 5.29 -11.42 3.37
N THR A 7 4.48 -10.49 2.88
CA THR A 7 4.94 -9.51 1.90
C THR A 7 5.97 -8.66 2.62
N ARG A 8 7.22 -8.73 2.18
CA ARG A 8 8.29 -7.90 2.76
C ARG A 8 7.88 -6.43 2.61
N PRO A 9 8.04 -5.60 3.65
CA PRO A 9 7.81 -4.17 3.52
C PRO A 9 8.61 -3.60 2.35
N GLU A 10 7.93 -2.90 1.46
CA GLU A 10 8.54 -2.28 0.28
C GLU A 10 8.43 -0.76 0.40
N SER A 11 9.55 -0.05 0.25
CA SER A 11 9.54 1.42 0.29
C SER A 11 8.84 1.96 -0.95
N VAL A 12 7.81 2.78 -0.75
CA VAL A 12 6.99 3.35 -1.81
C VAL A 12 6.73 4.84 -1.59
N HIS A 13 6.37 5.54 -2.66
CA HIS A 13 5.73 6.84 -2.58
C HIS A 13 4.22 6.68 -2.78
N VAL A 14 3.44 7.25 -1.85
CA VAL A 14 1.97 7.24 -1.87
C VAL A 14 1.42 8.64 -2.12
N ARG A 15 0.33 8.75 -2.88
CA ARG A 15 -0.31 10.04 -3.20
C ARG A 15 -1.39 10.38 -2.18
N ILE A 16 -1.09 11.30 -1.27
CA ILE A 16 -2.01 11.77 -0.22
C ILE A 16 -2.20 13.29 -0.37
N GLY A 17 -3.45 13.76 -0.44
CA GLY A 17 -3.75 15.19 -0.57
C GLY A 17 -3.09 15.86 -1.78
N GLY A 18 -2.89 15.10 -2.87
CA GLY A 18 -2.21 15.57 -4.09
C GLY A 18 -0.68 15.57 -4.03
N ARG A 19 -0.06 15.21 -2.90
CA ARG A 19 1.40 15.15 -2.72
C ARG A 19 1.89 13.70 -2.67
N TRP A 20 3.12 13.47 -3.11
CA TRP A 20 3.81 12.20 -2.94
C TRP A 20 4.53 12.18 -1.59
N ILE A 21 4.26 11.15 -0.80
CA ILE A 21 4.80 11.00 0.55
C ILE A 21 5.44 9.61 0.67
N ALA A 22 6.56 9.50 1.39
CA ALA A 22 7.21 8.22 1.64
C ALA A 22 6.39 7.35 2.61
N GLY A 23 6.30 6.06 2.29
CA GLY A 23 5.65 5.06 3.14
C GLY A 23 6.16 3.65 2.85
N GLU A 24 5.63 2.68 3.58
CA GLU A 24 5.96 1.27 3.43
C GLU A 24 4.74 0.46 3.03
N ALA A 25 4.83 -0.27 1.92
CA ALA A 25 3.79 -1.20 1.48
C ALA A 25 3.88 -2.52 2.27
N LEU A 26 2.81 -2.87 2.97
CA LEU A 26 2.77 -4.02 3.88
C LEU A 26 1.93 -5.19 3.35
N SER A 27 0.86 -4.90 2.60
CA SER A 27 -0.06 -5.91 2.11
C SER A 27 -0.78 -5.43 0.85
N ARG A 28 -1.27 -6.35 0.04
CA ARG A 28 -2.04 -6.07 -1.17
C ARG A 28 -3.37 -6.81 -1.10
N ARG A 29 -4.45 -6.18 -1.55
CA ARG A 29 -5.78 -6.79 -1.62
C ARG A 29 -6.56 -6.28 -2.83
N THR A 30 -7.68 -6.94 -3.10
CA THR A 30 -8.72 -6.42 -3.99
C THR A 30 -9.83 -5.83 -3.13
N ALA A 31 -10.16 -4.56 -3.35
CA ALA A 31 -11.29 -3.89 -2.71
C ALA A 31 -12.61 -4.57 -3.07
N ALA A 32 -13.67 -4.29 -2.30
CA ALA A 32 -15.02 -4.73 -2.64
C ALA A 32 -15.50 -4.20 -4.00
N THR A 33 -14.93 -3.08 -4.46
CA THR A 33 -15.18 -2.50 -5.80
C THR A 33 -14.44 -3.22 -6.93
N GLY A 34 -13.59 -4.21 -6.61
CA GLY A 34 -12.71 -4.88 -7.58
C GLY A 34 -11.38 -4.17 -7.83
N ALA A 35 -11.16 -2.98 -7.25
CA ALA A 35 -9.92 -2.23 -7.44
C ALA A 35 -8.75 -2.80 -6.60
N PRO A 36 -7.52 -2.85 -7.14
CA PRO A 36 -6.35 -3.26 -6.37
C PRO A 36 -5.96 -2.17 -5.36
N GLU A 37 -5.84 -2.56 -4.09
CA GLU A 37 -5.40 -1.69 -3.00
C GLU A 37 -4.15 -2.24 -2.31
N ILE A 38 -3.35 -1.34 -1.78
CA ILE A 38 -2.16 -1.66 -0.98
C ILE A 38 -2.29 -1.01 0.39
N LEU A 39 -1.99 -1.77 1.43
CA LEU A 39 -1.90 -1.28 2.79
C LEU A 39 -0.56 -0.57 2.96
N ILE A 40 -0.62 0.72 3.25
CA ILE A 40 0.55 1.57 3.47
C ILE A 40 0.66 1.90 4.95
N SER A 41 1.87 1.76 5.50
CA SER A 41 2.28 2.36 6.75
C SER A 41 2.96 3.70 6.49
N HIS A 42 2.49 4.75 7.16
CA HIS A 42 3.04 6.09 7.10
C HIS A 42 2.93 6.78 8.47
N HIS A 43 4.07 7.15 9.08
CA HIS A 43 4.14 7.74 10.43
C HIS A 43 3.33 7.01 11.52
N GLY A 44 3.26 5.67 11.45
CA GLY A 44 2.48 4.86 12.40
C GLY A 44 0.99 4.75 12.09
N HIS A 45 0.51 5.38 11.02
CA HIS A 45 -0.84 5.21 10.51
C HIS A 45 -0.88 4.17 9.40
N LEU A 46 -1.94 3.37 9.39
CA LEU A 46 -2.21 2.37 8.37
C LEU A 46 -3.38 2.82 7.48
N VAL A 47 -3.16 2.82 6.17
CA VAL A 47 -4.17 3.25 5.19
C VAL A 47 -4.19 2.34 3.97
N TRP A 48 -5.38 1.96 3.51
CA TRP A 48 -5.56 1.30 2.22
C TRP A 48 -5.64 2.35 1.13
N VAL A 49 -4.80 2.19 0.10
CA VAL A 49 -4.69 3.13 -1.00
C VAL A 49 -4.75 2.38 -2.32
N ASN A 50 -5.48 2.92 -3.29
CA ASN A 50 -5.53 2.35 -4.63
C ASN A 50 -4.12 2.27 -5.23
N GLN A 51 -3.84 1.19 -5.95
CA GLN A 51 -2.52 0.96 -6.54
C GLN A 51 -2.09 2.10 -7.49
N ASP A 52 -3.03 2.75 -8.19
CA ASP A 52 -2.75 3.91 -9.07
C ASP A 52 -2.23 5.15 -8.32
N GLN A 53 -2.38 5.18 -6.99
CA GLN A 53 -1.87 6.25 -6.13
C GLN A 53 -0.52 5.87 -5.50
N ILE A 54 0.13 4.82 -5.98
CA ILE A 54 1.40 4.32 -5.46
C ILE A 54 2.41 4.26 -6.60
N ARG A 55 3.64 4.65 -6.30
CA ARG A 55 4.79 4.45 -7.20
C ARG A 55 5.98 3.96 -6.40
N THR A 56 6.81 3.16 -7.04
CA THR A 56 8.16 2.89 -6.54
C THR A 56 9.02 4.16 -6.66
N PRO A 57 9.92 4.40 -5.69
CA PRO A 57 10.88 5.49 -5.76
C PRO A 57 11.82 5.38 -6.98
#